data_AF-A0AAV5X5Y8-F1
#
_entry.id   AF-A0AAV5X5Y8-F1
#
_cell.length_a   1.000
_cell.length_b   1.000
_cell.length_c   1.000
_cell.angle_alpha   90.00
_cell.angle_beta   90.00
_cell.angle_gamma   90.00
#
_symmetry.space_group_name_H-M   'P 1'
#
loop_
_entity.id
_entity.type
_entity.pdbx_description
1 polymer ?
#
loop_
_entity_poly.entity_id
_entity_poly.type
_entity_poly.pdbx_seq_one_letter_code
_entity_poly.pdbx_strand_id
1 'polypeptide(L)'
;MVFRLSRSPCIGAILAISLCGGPTQADDSAPHGATAPDFPYVRRGDEVDARYRAYREHLERFFDNFLHRLETEAPELRARLNAARPVPLPYGYQILPELVPDPPRTSGASRISHASYSWRRTGGFIERDLGRLQKLEAKFEATAHWNRAGCRRQWEEMVDEYRALAANQKLIASHIEYNRLWQSEIARRRAGYDVQTVLYDSVFERQALLDALQAGDQVLEPDLRAREQALFARIYEATHRVSPPDFLRVERLSSRHWSFRVPVYTDIEYRPFVEAFRSAVESAWHVADGDGEFRVTLGIHYVPATRLYADGTRPLHGGRVDIESHIRRFPPDGAVLTTGANTTHVLGRGIIVGPQDISPNLLAHEFGHILGFGDGYFRGYRDLGPEGFEVVEVVVVVEPDDFMSAPGAGPVGRQRFQHLLEARRNRSP
;
A
#
# COMPACT_ATOMS: atom_id res chain seq x y z
N MET A 1 -18.98 -24.96 30.12
CA MET A 1 -18.74 -25.00 28.66
C MET A 1 -18.45 -23.56 28.22
N VAL A 2 -17.17 -23.21 28.14
CA VAL A 2 -16.70 -21.82 27.94
C VAL A 2 -16.54 -21.57 26.44
N PHE A 3 -17.38 -20.71 25.87
CA PHE A 3 -17.21 -20.24 24.49
C PHE A 3 -16.08 -19.21 24.46
N ARG A 4 -14.91 -19.62 23.95
CA ARG A 4 -13.85 -18.70 23.52
C ARG A 4 -14.30 -18.05 22.21
N LEU A 5 -14.66 -16.76 22.27
CA LEU A 5 -14.74 -15.90 21.10
C LEU A 5 -13.33 -15.74 20.53
N SER A 6 -13.06 -16.43 19.42
CA SER A 6 -11.85 -16.25 18.63
C SER A 6 -11.84 -14.82 18.06
N ARG A 7 -10.96 -13.98 18.57
CA ARG A 7 -10.62 -12.69 17.97
C ARG A 7 -10.02 -12.99 16.60
N SER A 8 -10.76 -12.73 15.53
CA SER A 8 -10.20 -12.72 14.18
C SER A 8 -9.11 -11.63 14.13
N PRO A 9 -7.88 -11.95 13.73
CA PRO A 9 -6.89 -10.92 13.49
C PRO A 9 -7.40 -10.07 12.33
N CYS A 10 -7.57 -8.77 12.58
CA CYS A 10 -7.68 -7.81 11.50
C CYS A 10 -6.37 -7.90 10.73
N ILE A 11 -6.37 -8.59 9.59
CA ILE A 11 -5.31 -8.49 8.59
C ILE A 11 -5.45 -7.06 8.05
N GLY A 12 -4.78 -6.12 8.72
CA GLY A 12 -4.50 -4.81 8.16
C GLY A 12 -3.59 -5.06 6.98
N ALA A 13 -4.17 -5.13 5.78
CA ALA A 13 -3.39 -5.07 4.55
C ALA A 13 -2.75 -3.68 4.51
N ILE A 14 -1.52 -3.57 4.99
CA ILE A 14 -0.67 -2.42 4.75
C ILE A 14 -0.30 -2.53 3.26
N LEU A 15 -1.02 -1.78 2.43
CA LEU A 15 -0.82 -1.74 0.99
C LEU A 15 0.30 -0.75 0.66
N ALA A 16 1.47 -1.28 0.33
CA ALA A 16 2.43 -0.59 -0.52
C ALA A 16 1.81 -0.42 -1.91
N ILE A 17 1.87 0.79 -2.46
CA ILE A 17 1.37 1.09 -3.79
C ILE A 17 2.59 1.33 -4.66
N SER A 18 2.85 0.45 -5.62
CA SER A 18 3.83 0.73 -6.66
C SER A 18 3.13 1.04 -7.97
N LEU A 19 3.39 2.22 -8.54
CA LEU A 19 2.93 2.63 -9.86
C LEU A 19 4.03 2.35 -10.90
N CYS A 20 4.46 1.09 -11.01
CA CYS A 20 5.44 0.70 -12.04
C CYS A 20 4.75 0.41 -13.40
N GLY A 21 4.35 1.48 -14.09
CA GLY A 21 4.12 1.47 -15.54
C GLY A 21 5.33 2.10 -16.25
N GLY A 22 5.97 1.37 -17.16
CA GLY A 22 7.15 1.86 -17.90
C GLY A 22 6.90 3.19 -18.64
N PRO A 23 7.96 3.98 -18.93
CA PRO A 23 7.81 5.29 -19.52
C PRO A 23 7.35 5.16 -20.97
N THR A 24 6.11 5.55 -21.25
CA THR A 24 5.74 6.01 -22.59
C THR A 24 5.42 7.49 -22.46
N GLN A 25 6.31 8.31 -23.01
CA GLN A 25 6.26 9.76 -22.99
C GLN A 25 5.00 10.20 -23.75
N ALA A 26 4.02 10.76 -23.04
CA ALA A 26 2.85 11.39 -23.63
C ALA A 26 2.76 12.82 -23.08
N ASP A 27 2.70 13.76 -24.00
CA ASP A 27 2.74 15.21 -23.82
C ASP A 27 1.37 15.69 -23.29
N ASP A 28 1.27 15.92 -21.98
CA ASP A 28 0.01 16.32 -21.31
C ASP A 28 0.05 17.81 -20.93
N SER A 29 -0.05 18.65 -21.97
CA SER A 29 -0.36 20.07 -21.83
C SER A 29 -1.87 20.28 -22.03
N ALA A 30 -2.69 20.00 -21.02
CA ALA A 30 -4.12 20.35 -21.05
C ALA A 30 -4.48 21.42 -20.00
N PRO A 31 -5.21 22.49 -20.37
CA PRO A 31 -5.47 23.62 -19.50
C PRO A 31 -6.50 23.30 -18.42
N HIS A 32 -6.25 23.79 -17.20
CA HIS A 32 -7.21 23.80 -16.10
C HIS A 32 -8.44 24.63 -16.48
N GLY A 33 -9.57 23.98 -16.75
CA GLY A 33 -10.84 24.67 -17.02
C GLY A 33 -11.93 23.84 -17.71
N ALA A 34 -11.64 22.64 -18.21
CA ALA A 34 -12.68 21.75 -18.73
C ALA A 34 -13.27 20.91 -17.60
N THR A 35 -14.60 20.93 -17.43
CA THR A 35 -15.35 19.93 -16.65
C THR A 35 -14.89 18.55 -17.12
N ALA A 36 -14.27 17.78 -16.24
CA ALA A 36 -13.80 16.43 -16.55
C ALA A 36 -14.95 15.62 -17.19
N PRO A 37 -14.66 14.77 -18.18
CA PRO A 37 -15.69 13.89 -18.74
C PRO A 37 -16.40 13.14 -17.60
N ASP A 38 -17.72 13.02 -17.66
CA ASP A 38 -18.54 12.27 -16.69
C ASP A 38 -18.27 10.76 -16.85
N PHE A 39 -17.10 10.33 -16.42
CA PHE A 39 -16.72 8.93 -16.45
C PHE A 39 -17.54 8.17 -15.41
N PRO A 40 -18.17 7.03 -15.74
CA PRO A 40 -19.04 6.31 -14.81
C PRO A 40 -18.37 5.97 -13.46
N TYR A 41 -17.07 5.63 -13.48
CA TYR A 41 -16.33 5.33 -12.26
C TYR A 41 -16.12 6.54 -11.34
N VAL A 42 -16.08 7.76 -11.90
CA VAL A 42 -15.95 9.01 -11.12
C VAL A 42 -17.26 9.28 -10.41
N ARG A 43 -18.38 9.27 -11.14
CA ARG A 43 -19.72 9.43 -10.58
C ARG A 43 -19.98 8.41 -9.48
N ARG A 44 -19.63 7.14 -9.72
CA ARG A 44 -19.78 6.09 -8.72
C ARG A 44 -18.92 6.32 -7.48
N GLY A 45 -17.68 6.77 -7.67
CA GLY A 45 -16.79 7.16 -6.57
C GLY A 45 -17.34 8.33 -5.74
N ASP A 46 -17.96 9.31 -6.39
CA ASP A 46 -18.60 10.45 -5.72
C ASP A 46 -19.84 10.04 -4.92
N GLU A 47 -20.64 9.09 -5.43
CA GLU A 47 -21.75 8.50 -4.67
C GLU A 47 -21.27 7.77 -3.40
N VAL A 48 -20.23 6.94 -3.51
CA VAL A 48 -19.65 6.22 -2.38
C VAL A 48 -19.06 7.19 -1.36
N ASP A 49 -18.34 8.21 -1.82
CA ASP A 49 -17.79 9.27 -0.96
C ASP A 49 -18.89 10.06 -0.24
N ALA A 50 -19.97 10.42 -0.92
CA ALA A 50 -21.11 11.10 -0.30
C ALA A 50 -21.75 10.24 0.81
N ARG A 51 -21.92 8.93 0.57
CA ARG A 51 -22.41 7.98 1.60
C ARG A 51 -21.44 7.87 2.77
N TYR A 52 -20.13 7.83 2.51
CA TYR A 52 -19.12 7.80 3.55
C TYR A 52 -19.12 9.07 4.40
N ARG A 53 -19.24 10.25 3.79
CA ARG A 53 -19.36 11.52 4.52
C ARG A 53 -20.58 11.53 5.44
N ALA A 54 -21.74 11.10 4.94
CA ALA A 54 -22.95 10.96 5.74
C ALA A 54 -22.78 9.97 6.91
N TYR A 55 -22.13 8.82 6.68
CA TYR A 55 -21.80 7.86 7.74
C TYR A 55 -20.88 8.49 8.80
N ARG A 56 -19.82 9.18 8.39
CA ARG A 56 -18.90 9.86 9.32
C ARG A 56 -19.63 10.89 10.19
N GLU A 57 -20.43 11.76 9.58
CA GLU A 57 -21.21 12.76 10.30
C GLU A 57 -22.19 12.12 11.30
N HIS A 58 -22.72 10.94 10.96
CA HIS A 58 -23.55 10.17 11.89
C HIS A 58 -22.74 9.64 13.08
N LEU A 59 -21.57 9.05 12.81
CA LEU A 59 -20.68 8.51 13.83
C LEU A 59 -20.15 9.61 14.78
N GLU A 60 -19.84 10.79 14.25
CA GLU A 60 -19.42 11.98 15.02
C GLU A 60 -20.55 12.47 15.95
N ARG A 61 -21.78 12.59 15.44
CA ARG A 61 -22.93 12.95 16.28
C ARG A 61 -23.18 11.93 17.39
N PHE A 62 -23.09 10.63 17.07
CA PHE A 62 -23.21 9.58 18.08
C PHE A 62 -22.11 9.69 19.14
N PHE A 63 -20.87 9.97 18.74
CA PHE A 63 -19.76 10.17 19.67
C PHE A 63 -20.03 11.29 20.66
N ASP A 64 -20.47 12.46 20.20
CA ASP A 64 -20.72 13.61 21.07
C ASP A 64 -21.82 13.29 22.09
N ASN A 65 -22.91 12.65 21.64
CA ASN A 65 -24.00 12.21 22.52
C ASN A 65 -23.53 11.15 23.53
N PHE A 66 -22.75 10.17 23.06
CA PHE A 66 -22.25 9.09 23.89
C PHE A 66 -21.25 9.60 24.93
N LEU A 67 -20.36 10.49 24.53
CA LEU A 67 -19.40 11.14 25.42
C LEU A 67 -20.11 11.91 26.52
N HIS A 68 -21.10 12.74 26.18
CA HIS A 68 -21.87 13.52 27.15
C HIS A 68 -22.56 12.63 28.20
N ARG A 69 -23.16 11.51 27.78
CA ARG A 69 -23.83 10.59 28.72
C ARG A 69 -22.85 9.83 29.61
N LEU A 70 -21.69 9.44 29.07
CA LEU A 70 -20.62 8.81 29.86
C LEU A 70 -20.07 9.73 30.94
N GLU A 71 -20.14 11.06 30.79
CA GLU A 71 -19.70 11.99 31.84
C GLU A 71 -20.42 11.77 33.16
N THR A 72 -21.69 11.37 33.09
CA THR A 72 -22.54 11.17 34.27
C THR A 72 -22.57 9.70 34.69
N GLU A 73 -22.65 8.78 33.72
CA GLU A 73 -22.97 7.37 34.01
C GLU A 73 -21.74 6.46 34.18
N ALA A 74 -20.61 6.78 33.54
CA ALA A 74 -19.36 5.99 33.61
C ALA A 74 -18.12 6.84 33.26
N PRO A 75 -17.78 7.86 34.07
CA PRO A 75 -16.75 8.86 33.75
C PRO A 75 -15.36 8.27 33.54
N GLU A 76 -15.05 7.11 34.14
CA GLU A 76 -13.79 6.40 33.98
C GLU A 76 -13.55 5.89 32.54
N LEU A 77 -14.62 5.71 31.75
CA LEU A 77 -14.51 5.24 30.36
C LEU A 77 -14.26 6.37 29.37
N ARG A 78 -14.38 7.64 29.79
CA ARG A 78 -14.23 8.82 28.91
C ARG A 78 -12.88 8.89 28.22
N ALA A 79 -11.80 8.65 28.97
CA ALA A 79 -10.44 8.69 28.41
C ALA A 79 -10.28 7.67 27.27
N ARG A 80 -10.88 6.49 27.45
CA ARG A 80 -10.86 5.40 26.47
C ARG A 80 -11.70 5.74 25.22
N LEU A 81 -12.86 6.39 25.39
CA LEU A 81 -13.67 6.85 24.26
C LEU A 81 -12.98 8.00 23.51
N ASN A 82 -12.47 9.01 24.22
CA ASN A 82 -11.76 10.16 23.63
C ASN A 82 -10.54 9.75 22.81
N ALA A 83 -9.82 8.71 23.23
CA ALA A 83 -8.70 8.16 22.47
C ALA A 83 -9.10 7.60 21.08
N ALA A 84 -10.39 7.37 20.84
CA ALA A 84 -10.92 6.91 19.55
C ALA A 84 -11.80 7.95 18.86
N ARG A 85 -11.65 9.23 19.20
CA ARG A 85 -12.30 10.31 18.46
C ARG A 85 -11.97 10.18 16.96
N PRO A 86 -12.96 10.32 16.07
CA PRO A 86 -12.71 10.40 14.64
C PRO A 86 -11.85 11.64 14.36
N VAL A 87 -10.59 11.44 13.99
CA VAL A 87 -9.71 12.54 13.57
C VAL A 87 -9.42 12.32 12.09
N PRO A 88 -9.68 13.32 11.21
CA PRO A 88 -9.22 13.27 9.83
C PRO A 88 -7.72 13.00 9.83
N LEU A 89 -7.28 11.99 9.07
CA LEU A 89 -5.85 11.72 8.93
C LEU A 89 -5.22 12.95 8.24
N PRO A 90 -4.35 13.71 8.94
CA PRO A 90 -3.61 14.76 8.26
C PRO A 90 -2.74 14.09 7.20
N TYR A 91 -2.70 14.65 6.00
CA TYR A 91 -1.79 14.23 4.94
C TYR A 91 -1.27 15.48 4.22
N GLY A 92 -0.27 15.28 3.36
CA GLY A 92 0.31 16.37 2.58
C GLY A 92 1.77 16.63 2.95
N TYR A 93 2.24 17.80 2.57
CA TYR A 93 3.65 18.17 2.64
C TYR A 93 4.18 18.14 4.08
N GLN A 94 5.30 17.47 4.28
CA GLN A 94 5.99 17.26 5.56
C GLN A 94 5.18 16.48 6.61
N ILE A 95 4.07 15.84 6.22
CA ILE A 95 3.39 14.87 7.08
C ILE A 95 4.08 13.52 6.94
N LEU A 96 4.48 12.95 8.07
CA LEU A 96 5.17 11.67 8.14
C LEU A 96 4.34 10.67 8.94
N PRO A 97 4.47 9.37 8.62
CA PRO A 97 3.82 8.31 9.35
C PRO A 97 4.57 7.98 10.64
N GLU A 98 3.91 7.24 11.52
CA GLU A 98 4.61 6.54 12.59
C GLU A 98 5.36 5.34 12.02
N LEU A 99 6.59 5.12 12.47
CA LEU A 99 7.33 3.91 12.15
C LEU A 99 6.90 2.81 13.10
N VAL A 100 6.25 1.79 12.55
CA VAL A 100 5.77 0.63 13.32
C VAL A 100 6.67 -0.59 13.06
N PRO A 101 6.83 -1.50 14.03
CA PRO A 101 7.59 -2.73 13.82
C PRO A 101 7.03 -3.55 12.65
N ASP A 102 7.91 -4.26 11.94
CA ASP A 102 7.48 -5.18 10.90
C ASP A 102 6.53 -6.25 11.47
N PRO A 103 5.51 -6.66 10.70
CA PRO A 103 4.65 -7.75 11.11
C PRO A 103 5.48 -9.04 11.23
N PRO A 104 5.08 -9.98 12.11
CA PRO A 104 5.76 -11.25 12.23
C PRO A 104 5.75 -11.99 10.89
N ARG A 105 6.90 -12.57 10.53
CA ARG A 105 7.05 -13.34 9.29
C ARG A 105 6.08 -14.52 9.29
N THR A 106 5.13 -14.53 8.38
CA THR A 106 4.26 -15.69 8.13
C THR A 106 4.99 -16.63 7.19
N SER A 107 5.68 -17.63 7.74
CA SER A 107 6.24 -18.72 6.94
C SER A 107 5.12 -19.59 6.37
N GLY A 108 5.11 -19.83 5.06
CA GLY A 108 4.35 -20.96 4.49
C GLY A 108 3.16 -20.63 3.60
N ALA A 109 3.13 -19.49 2.91
CA ALA A 109 2.18 -19.32 1.81
C ALA A 109 2.65 -20.14 0.59
N SER A 110 2.35 -21.43 0.57
CA SER A 110 2.59 -22.31 -0.60
C SER A 110 1.58 -22.11 -1.73
N ARG A 111 0.59 -21.23 -1.54
CA ARG A 111 -0.54 -21.02 -2.44
C ARG A 111 -0.74 -19.53 -2.70
N ILE A 112 -1.18 -19.21 -3.91
CA ILE A 112 -1.48 -17.84 -4.34
C ILE A 112 -2.43 -17.13 -3.35
N SER A 113 -2.15 -15.86 -3.10
CA SER A 113 -3.03 -14.96 -2.34
C SER A 113 -3.68 -13.97 -3.29
N HIS A 114 -4.95 -13.66 -3.06
CA HIS A 114 -5.74 -12.79 -3.92
C HIS A 114 -6.47 -11.71 -3.11
N ALA A 115 -6.45 -10.49 -3.63
CA ALA A 115 -7.22 -9.36 -3.13
C ALA A 115 -8.00 -8.69 -4.26
N SER A 116 -9.15 -8.08 -3.92
CA SER A 116 -9.91 -7.28 -4.88
C SER A 116 -10.47 -6.02 -4.24
N TYR A 117 -10.57 -4.95 -5.03
CA TYR A 117 -11.01 -3.63 -4.60
C TYR A 117 -11.98 -3.07 -5.62
N SER A 118 -13.12 -2.56 -5.16
CA SER A 118 -14.11 -1.93 -6.02
C SER A 118 -14.96 -0.96 -5.23
N TRP A 119 -15.64 -0.05 -5.93
CA TRP A 119 -16.65 0.83 -5.31
C TRP A 119 -17.74 0.04 -4.59
N ARG A 120 -18.18 -1.07 -5.18
CA ARG A 120 -19.17 -1.97 -4.58
C ARG A 120 -18.70 -2.53 -3.24
N ARG A 121 -17.46 -3.01 -3.17
CA ARG A 121 -16.87 -3.55 -1.93
C ARG A 121 -16.76 -2.48 -0.85
N THR A 122 -16.27 -1.29 -1.21
CA THR A 122 -16.17 -0.15 -0.28
C THR A 122 -17.56 0.29 0.22
N GLY A 123 -18.56 0.35 -0.67
CA GLY A 123 -19.95 0.59 -0.30
C GLY A 123 -20.48 -0.42 0.72
N GLY A 124 -20.17 -1.70 0.54
CA GLY A 124 -20.54 -2.76 1.49
C GLY A 124 -19.89 -2.62 2.87
N PHE A 125 -18.71 -2.00 2.99
CA PHE A 125 -18.14 -1.66 4.31
C PHE A 125 -18.94 -0.56 5.01
N ILE A 126 -19.31 0.50 4.27
CA ILE A 126 -20.11 1.60 4.80
C ILE A 126 -21.48 1.10 5.28
N GLU A 127 -22.16 0.28 4.47
CA GLU A 127 -23.48 -0.28 4.82
C GLU A 127 -23.43 -1.17 6.07
N ARG A 128 -22.39 -2.00 6.20
CA ARG A 128 -22.18 -2.84 7.38
C ARG A 128 -21.97 -2.02 8.64
N ASP A 129 -21.13 -0.99 8.56
CA ASP A 129 -20.82 -0.12 9.69
C ASP A 129 -22.02 0.76 10.08
N LEU A 130 -22.80 1.25 9.12
CA LEU A 130 -24.07 1.93 9.38
C LEU A 130 -25.03 1.02 10.14
N GLY A 131 -25.17 -0.25 9.74
CA GLY A 131 -26.02 -1.21 10.45
C GLY A 131 -25.51 -1.53 11.87
N ARG A 132 -24.19 -1.49 12.12
CA ARG A 132 -23.61 -1.62 13.45
C ARG A 132 -23.85 -0.38 14.30
N LEU A 133 -23.67 0.82 13.74
CA LEU A 133 -23.94 2.08 14.41
C LEU A 133 -25.41 2.18 14.84
N GLN A 134 -26.36 1.83 13.97
CA GLN A 134 -27.79 1.80 14.29
C GLN A 134 -28.12 0.85 15.46
N LYS A 135 -27.47 -0.32 15.51
CA LYS A 135 -27.63 -1.25 16.65
C LYS A 135 -27.05 -0.68 17.93
N LEU A 136 -25.91 0.01 17.83
CA LEU A 136 -25.26 0.66 18.97
C LEU A 136 -26.10 1.82 19.50
N GLU A 137 -26.72 2.61 18.63
CA GLU A 137 -27.68 3.67 18.95
C GLU A 137 -28.93 3.10 19.65
N ALA A 138 -29.52 2.05 19.11
CA ALA A 138 -30.66 1.38 19.76
C ALA A 138 -30.30 0.87 21.17
N LYS A 139 -29.08 0.33 21.35
CA LYS A 139 -28.57 -0.07 22.66
C LYS A 139 -28.35 1.14 23.57
N PHE A 140 -27.85 2.26 23.03
CA PHE A 140 -27.65 3.52 23.73
C PHE A 140 -28.97 4.10 24.26
N GLU A 141 -30.03 4.11 23.46
CA GLU A 141 -31.34 4.57 23.89
C GLU A 141 -31.95 3.67 24.98
N ALA A 142 -31.79 2.35 24.84
CA ALA A 142 -32.29 1.38 25.83
C ALA A 142 -31.61 1.51 27.21
N THR A 143 -30.45 2.19 27.31
CA THR A 143 -29.74 2.39 28.58
C THR A 143 -30.53 3.22 29.60
N ALA A 144 -31.52 4.00 29.16
CA ALA A 144 -32.39 4.79 30.04
C ALA A 144 -33.13 3.94 31.09
N HIS A 145 -33.28 2.64 30.85
CA HIS A 145 -33.99 1.71 31.72
C HIS A 145 -33.07 0.82 32.56
N TRP A 146 -31.75 0.99 32.47
CA TRP A 146 -30.82 0.11 33.18
C TRP A 146 -30.60 0.56 34.64
N ASN A 147 -30.50 -0.42 35.54
CA ASN A 147 -30.15 -0.17 36.93
C ASN A 147 -28.64 0.09 37.07
N ARG A 148 -28.25 1.21 37.69
CA ARG A 148 -26.87 1.71 37.81
C ARG A 148 -25.84 0.68 38.27
N ALA A 149 -26.24 -0.27 39.12
CA ALA A 149 -25.34 -1.29 39.67
C ALA A 149 -24.90 -2.37 38.66
N GLY A 150 -25.56 -2.51 37.50
CA GLY A 150 -25.27 -3.55 36.49
C GLY A 150 -24.78 -3.02 35.13
N CYS A 151 -24.73 -1.69 34.94
CA CYS A 151 -24.51 -1.07 33.62
C CYS A 151 -23.06 -1.05 33.13
N ARG A 152 -22.07 -1.12 34.03
CA ARG A 152 -20.67 -0.84 33.67
C ARG A 152 -20.16 -1.68 32.51
N ARG A 153 -20.37 -3.00 32.57
CA ARG A 153 -19.96 -3.92 31.50
C ARG A 153 -20.60 -3.57 30.17
N GLN A 154 -21.86 -3.14 30.19
CA GLN A 154 -22.56 -2.76 28.96
C GLN A 154 -22.01 -1.46 28.36
N TRP A 155 -21.66 -0.47 29.20
CA TRP A 155 -20.97 0.73 28.76
C TRP A 155 -19.59 0.42 28.18
N GLU A 156 -18.83 -0.47 28.82
CA GLU A 156 -17.53 -0.94 28.30
C GLU A 156 -17.67 -1.61 26.93
N GLU A 157 -18.65 -2.50 26.76
CA GLU A 157 -18.97 -3.14 25.47
C GLU A 157 -19.33 -2.11 24.39
N MET A 158 -20.09 -1.07 24.74
CA MET A 158 -20.46 -0.01 23.81
C MET A 158 -19.28 0.88 23.42
N VAL A 159 -18.40 1.21 24.37
CA VAL A 159 -17.14 1.92 24.08
C VAL A 159 -16.28 1.10 23.14
N ASP A 160 -16.15 -0.21 23.36
CA ASP A 160 -15.37 -1.07 22.47
C ASP A 160 -15.96 -1.20 21.06
N GLU A 161 -17.29 -1.30 20.94
CA GLU A 161 -17.95 -1.32 19.65
C GLU A 161 -17.76 0.01 18.91
N TYR A 162 -17.90 1.15 19.59
CA TYR A 162 -17.62 2.46 19.02
C TYR A 162 -16.17 2.57 18.53
N ARG A 163 -15.21 2.15 19.35
CA ARG A 163 -13.78 2.18 18.99
C ARG A 163 -13.50 1.36 17.74
N ALA A 164 -14.17 0.21 17.58
CA ALA A 164 -14.06 -0.60 16.37
C ALA A 164 -14.65 0.11 15.14
N LEU A 165 -15.77 0.82 15.26
CA LEU A 165 -16.34 1.64 14.18
C LEU A 165 -15.40 2.80 13.79
N ALA A 166 -14.87 3.52 14.76
CA ALA A 166 -13.92 4.61 14.53
C ALA A 166 -12.61 4.13 13.88
N ALA A 167 -12.10 2.96 14.27
CA ALA A 167 -10.95 2.36 13.60
C ALA A 167 -11.27 1.97 12.15
N ASN A 168 -12.45 1.39 11.90
CA ASN A 168 -12.86 0.99 10.56
C ASN A 168 -13.14 2.18 9.63
N GLN A 169 -13.51 3.33 10.19
CA GLN A 169 -13.67 4.59 9.43
C GLN A 169 -12.39 4.98 8.67
N LYS A 170 -11.21 4.81 9.28
CA LYS A 170 -9.91 5.06 8.64
C LYS A 170 -9.66 4.09 7.49
N LEU A 171 -10.02 2.82 7.69
CA LEU A 171 -9.93 1.80 6.63
C LEU A 171 -10.83 2.18 5.44
N ILE A 172 -12.08 2.58 5.68
CA ILE A 172 -12.99 2.98 4.60
C ILE A 172 -12.45 4.20 3.84
N ALA A 173 -11.94 5.22 4.53
CA ALA A 173 -11.31 6.38 3.87
C ALA A 173 -10.16 5.94 2.94
N SER A 174 -9.24 5.12 3.46
CA SER A 174 -8.12 4.58 2.68
C SER A 174 -8.63 3.81 1.46
N HIS A 175 -9.66 2.97 1.60
CA HIS A 175 -10.27 2.26 0.48
C HIS A 175 -10.91 3.21 -0.57
N ILE A 176 -11.48 4.33 -0.17
CA ILE A 176 -12.03 5.33 -1.11
C ILE A 176 -10.89 5.95 -1.92
N GLU A 177 -9.84 6.40 -1.26
CA GLU A 177 -8.67 7.00 -1.93
C GLU A 177 -7.98 5.99 -2.85
N TYR A 178 -7.79 4.76 -2.38
CA TYR A 178 -7.20 3.65 -3.14
C TYR A 178 -8.01 3.36 -4.40
N ASN A 179 -9.34 3.30 -4.31
CA ASN A 179 -10.19 3.15 -5.48
C ASN A 179 -10.04 4.36 -6.42
N ARG A 180 -10.07 5.61 -5.94
CA ARG A 180 -9.91 6.79 -6.83
C ARG A 180 -8.61 6.72 -7.63
N LEU A 181 -7.51 6.36 -6.96
CA LEU A 181 -6.20 6.22 -7.59
C LEU A 181 -6.25 5.19 -8.73
N TRP A 182 -6.64 3.95 -8.44
CA TRP A 182 -6.57 2.88 -9.43
C TRP A 182 -7.61 2.98 -10.53
N GLN A 183 -8.80 3.49 -10.23
CA GLN A 183 -9.81 3.71 -11.27
C GLN A 183 -9.30 4.70 -12.32
N SER A 184 -8.67 5.79 -11.86
CA SER A 184 -8.05 6.78 -12.74
C SER A 184 -6.87 6.19 -13.51
N GLU A 185 -6.01 5.41 -12.85
CA GLU A 185 -4.83 4.82 -13.46
C GLU A 185 -5.18 3.76 -14.52
N ILE A 186 -6.13 2.88 -14.23
CA ILE A 186 -6.65 1.90 -15.20
C ILE A 186 -7.28 2.61 -16.39
N ALA A 187 -8.11 3.64 -16.15
CA ALA A 187 -8.72 4.40 -17.23
C ALA A 187 -7.67 5.07 -18.13
N ARG A 188 -6.61 5.63 -17.54
CA ARG A 188 -5.52 6.31 -18.26
C ARG A 188 -4.61 5.34 -19.02
N ARG A 189 -4.31 4.18 -18.44
CA ARG A 189 -3.30 3.23 -18.95
C ARG A 189 -3.86 1.85 -19.27
N ARG A 190 -5.09 1.79 -19.78
CA ARG A 190 -5.88 0.57 -19.96
C ARG A 190 -5.11 -0.58 -20.63
N ALA A 191 -4.40 -0.30 -21.72
CA ALA A 191 -3.65 -1.33 -22.46
C ALA A 191 -2.58 -2.04 -21.61
N GLY A 192 -1.92 -1.31 -20.69
CA GLY A 192 -0.97 -1.92 -19.75
C GLY A 192 -1.67 -2.86 -18.76
N TYR A 193 -2.84 -2.46 -18.27
CA TYR A 193 -3.65 -3.28 -17.37
C TYR A 193 -4.32 -4.47 -18.05
N ASP A 194 -4.60 -4.39 -19.34
CA ASP A 194 -5.08 -5.56 -20.11
C ASP A 194 -4.00 -6.65 -20.11
N VAL A 195 -2.74 -6.29 -20.34
CA VAL A 195 -1.60 -7.23 -20.24
C VAL A 195 -1.46 -7.79 -18.82
N GLN A 196 -1.54 -6.93 -17.79
CA GLN A 196 -1.49 -7.37 -16.39
C GLN A 196 -2.65 -8.31 -16.02
N THR A 197 -3.84 -8.09 -16.57
CA THR A 197 -5.00 -8.96 -16.35
C THR A 197 -4.78 -10.35 -16.95
N VAL A 198 -4.15 -10.44 -18.13
CA VAL A 198 -3.78 -11.75 -18.70
C VAL A 198 -2.74 -12.46 -17.85
N LEU A 199 -1.77 -11.74 -17.29
CA LEU A 199 -0.76 -12.32 -16.38
C LEU A 199 -1.39 -12.77 -15.06
N TYR A 200 -2.30 -11.97 -14.51
CA TYR A 200 -3.12 -12.33 -13.35
C TYR A 200 -3.86 -13.66 -13.61
N ASP A 201 -4.55 -13.79 -14.74
CA ASP A 201 -5.29 -15.00 -15.09
C ASP A 201 -4.34 -16.20 -15.30
N SER A 202 -3.15 -15.96 -15.85
CA SER A 202 -2.09 -16.98 -16.03
C SER A 202 -1.61 -17.57 -14.69
N VAL A 203 -1.56 -16.77 -13.62
CA VAL A 203 -1.17 -17.24 -12.28
C VAL A 203 -2.20 -18.21 -11.70
N PHE A 204 -3.49 -17.90 -11.85
CA PHE A 204 -4.56 -18.79 -11.42
C PHE A 204 -4.59 -20.09 -12.23
N GLU A 205 -4.41 -20.00 -13.55
CA GLU A 205 -4.30 -21.18 -14.41
C GLU A 205 -3.13 -22.06 -13.97
N ARG A 206 -1.95 -21.47 -13.72
CA ARG A 206 -0.78 -22.20 -13.23
C ARG A 206 -1.07 -22.91 -11.90
N GLN A 207 -1.70 -22.23 -10.94
CA GLN A 207 -2.04 -22.86 -9.66
C GLN A 207 -3.00 -24.04 -9.84
N ALA A 208 -4.01 -23.90 -10.71
CA ALA A 208 -4.94 -25.00 -11.00
C ALA A 208 -4.23 -26.21 -11.65
N LEU A 209 -3.25 -25.98 -12.52
CA LEU A 209 -2.43 -27.04 -13.10
C LEU A 209 -1.55 -27.74 -12.05
N LEU A 210 -0.94 -26.98 -11.14
CA LEU A 210 -0.17 -27.55 -10.02
C LEU A 210 -1.06 -28.41 -9.12
N ASP A 211 -2.26 -27.92 -8.78
CA ASP A 211 -3.25 -28.66 -7.99
C ASP A 211 -3.66 -29.97 -8.70
N ALA A 212 -3.86 -29.93 -10.03
CA ALA A 212 -4.20 -31.10 -10.83
C ALA A 212 -3.05 -32.12 -10.93
N LEU A 213 -1.81 -31.66 -11.15
CA LEU A 213 -0.62 -32.50 -11.16
C LEU A 213 -0.41 -33.20 -9.81
N GLN A 214 -0.67 -32.50 -8.71
CA GLN A 214 -0.60 -33.08 -7.36
C GLN A 214 -1.69 -34.14 -7.12
N ALA A 215 -2.85 -34.02 -7.76
CA ALA A 215 -3.95 -35.00 -7.66
C ALA A 215 -3.68 -36.31 -8.42
N GLY A 216 -2.67 -36.37 -9.29
CA GLY A 216 -2.11 -37.62 -9.82
C GLY A 216 -2.77 -38.20 -11.08
N ASP A 217 -3.34 -37.37 -11.97
CA ASP A 217 -3.82 -37.85 -13.27
C ASP A 217 -2.65 -38.09 -14.26
N GLN A 218 -2.18 -39.35 -14.33
CA GLN A 218 -0.99 -39.75 -15.09
C GLN A 218 -1.15 -39.64 -16.62
N VAL A 219 -2.37 -39.65 -17.14
CA VAL A 219 -2.61 -39.66 -18.60
C VAL A 219 -2.44 -38.27 -19.20
N LEU A 220 -2.81 -37.23 -18.46
CA LEU A 220 -2.69 -35.83 -18.87
C LEU A 220 -1.37 -35.17 -18.44
N GLU A 221 -0.56 -35.86 -17.64
CA GLU A 221 0.60 -35.31 -16.96
C GLU A 221 1.61 -34.58 -17.88
N PRO A 222 2.01 -35.12 -19.06
CA PRO A 222 2.99 -34.45 -19.91
C PRO A 222 2.51 -33.10 -20.46
N ASP A 223 1.26 -33.04 -20.92
CA ASP A 223 0.67 -31.82 -21.48
C ASP A 223 0.44 -30.77 -20.39
N LEU A 224 -0.02 -31.20 -19.20
CA LEU A 224 -0.19 -30.32 -18.05
C LEU A 224 1.15 -29.73 -17.58
N ARG A 225 2.22 -30.53 -17.53
CA ARG A 225 3.57 -30.05 -17.19
C ARG A 225 4.11 -29.07 -18.22
N ALA A 226 3.96 -29.35 -19.51
CA ALA A 226 4.41 -28.44 -20.56
C ALA A 226 3.68 -27.09 -20.48
N ARG A 227 2.36 -27.10 -20.23
CA ARG A 227 1.58 -25.88 -20.03
C ARG A 227 1.97 -25.12 -18.77
N GLU A 228 2.18 -25.81 -17.65
CA GLU A 228 2.64 -25.21 -16.40
C GLU A 228 3.99 -24.51 -16.58
N GLN A 229 4.95 -25.17 -17.23
CA GLN A 229 6.27 -24.59 -17.50
C GLN A 229 6.21 -23.35 -18.40
N ALA A 230 5.36 -23.37 -19.43
CA ALA A 230 5.15 -22.21 -20.29
C ALA A 230 4.56 -21.02 -19.52
N LEU A 231 3.58 -21.27 -18.64
CA LEU A 231 3.01 -20.23 -17.76
C LEU A 231 4.04 -19.72 -16.76
N PHE A 232 4.82 -20.63 -16.15
CA PHE A 232 5.92 -20.27 -15.25
C PHE A 232 6.92 -19.35 -15.93
N ALA A 233 7.42 -19.70 -17.12
CA ALA A 233 8.39 -18.90 -17.85
C ALA A 233 7.85 -17.49 -18.15
N ARG A 234 6.60 -17.39 -18.60
CA ARG A 234 5.93 -16.11 -18.87
C ARG A 234 5.77 -15.26 -17.62
N ILE A 235 5.33 -15.85 -16.52
CA ILE A 235 5.15 -15.16 -15.24
C ILE A 235 6.50 -14.70 -14.71
N TYR A 236 7.50 -15.58 -14.73
CA TYR A 236 8.86 -15.31 -14.28
C TYR A 236 9.48 -14.15 -15.06
N GLU A 237 9.39 -14.17 -16.40
CA GLU A 237 9.89 -13.08 -17.24
C GLU A 237 9.25 -11.73 -16.89
N ALA A 238 7.95 -11.73 -16.62
CA ALA A 238 7.22 -10.51 -16.26
C ALA A 238 7.60 -9.95 -14.88
N THR A 239 7.86 -10.79 -13.88
CA THR A 239 8.18 -10.37 -12.50
C THR A 239 9.67 -10.14 -12.25
N HIS A 240 10.56 -10.72 -13.06
CA HIS A 240 12.01 -10.64 -12.87
C HIS A 240 12.71 -9.64 -13.79
N ARG A 241 11.94 -8.89 -14.60
CA ARG A 241 12.51 -7.82 -15.42
C ARG A 241 12.99 -6.69 -14.52
N VAL A 242 14.26 -6.33 -14.65
CA VAL A 242 14.89 -5.24 -13.89
C VAL A 242 15.34 -4.14 -14.83
N SER A 243 15.05 -2.90 -14.48
CA SER A 243 15.52 -1.71 -15.19
C SER A 243 16.29 -0.79 -14.24
N PRO A 244 17.58 -1.07 -13.98
CA PRO A 244 18.35 -0.28 -13.02
C PRO A 244 18.38 1.20 -13.41
N PRO A 245 18.29 2.14 -12.46
CA PRO A 245 18.38 3.56 -12.77
C PRO A 245 19.82 3.96 -13.14
N ASP A 246 19.97 4.99 -13.97
CA ASP A 246 21.29 5.44 -14.45
C ASP A 246 22.17 6.04 -13.34
N PHE A 247 21.56 6.52 -12.25
CA PHE A 247 22.26 7.03 -11.08
C PHE A 247 22.77 5.95 -10.13
N LEU A 248 22.35 4.68 -10.29
CA LEU A 248 22.93 3.58 -9.53
C LEU A 248 24.43 3.51 -9.85
N ARG A 249 25.27 3.34 -8.82
CA ARG A 249 26.70 3.11 -8.97
C ARG A 249 27.03 1.75 -8.37
N VAL A 250 27.69 0.90 -9.15
CA VAL A 250 28.08 -0.44 -8.72
C VAL A 250 29.59 -0.48 -8.60
N GLU A 251 30.08 -0.81 -7.42
CA GLU A 251 31.49 -0.91 -7.10
C GLU A 251 31.80 -2.34 -6.63
N ARG A 252 32.84 -2.94 -7.19
CA ARG A 252 33.40 -4.18 -6.69
C ARG A 252 34.54 -3.83 -5.73
N LEU A 253 34.30 -3.94 -4.44
CA LEU A 253 35.28 -3.59 -3.39
C LEU A 253 36.33 -4.69 -3.21
N SER A 254 35.96 -5.95 -3.47
CA SER A 254 36.88 -7.09 -3.49
C SER A 254 36.37 -8.20 -4.42
N SER A 255 37.11 -9.31 -4.53
CA SER A 255 36.66 -10.46 -5.34
C SER A 255 35.29 -11.00 -4.92
N ARG A 256 34.89 -10.81 -3.65
CA ARG A 256 33.64 -11.29 -3.07
C ARG A 256 32.77 -10.18 -2.46
N HIS A 257 33.09 -8.89 -2.67
CA HIS A 257 32.33 -7.78 -2.06
C HIS A 257 31.86 -6.80 -3.12
N TRP A 258 30.54 -6.61 -3.20
CA TRP A 258 29.87 -5.67 -4.09
C TRP A 258 29.09 -4.62 -3.29
N SER A 259 29.21 -3.37 -3.71
CA SER A 259 28.47 -2.23 -3.14
C SER A 259 27.67 -1.51 -4.22
N PHE A 260 26.40 -1.30 -3.95
CA PHE A 260 25.41 -0.64 -4.80
C PHE A 260 25.08 0.71 -4.18
N ARG A 261 25.74 1.78 -4.64
CA ARG A 261 25.56 3.13 -4.10
C ARG A 261 24.44 3.86 -4.84
N VAL A 262 23.53 4.45 -4.07
CA VAL A 262 22.40 5.22 -4.60
C VAL A 262 22.35 6.60 -3.93
N PRO A 263 22.53 7.71 -4.67
CA PRO A 263 22.25 9.04 -4.14
C PRO A 263 20.74 9.22 -3.96
N VAL A 264 20.35 9.75 -2.80
CA VAL A 264 18.96 10.01 -2.43
C VAL A 264 18.84 11.46 -1.97
N TYR A 265 18.01 12.24 -2.65
CA TYR A 265 17.68 13.60 -2.26
C TYR A 265 16.41 13.63 -1.43
N THR A 266 16.37 14.47 -0.41
CA THR A 266 15.16 14.62 0.42
C THR A 266 14.98 16.05 0.89
N ASP A 267 13.74 16.48 0.99
CA ASP A 267 13.32 17.73 1.61
C ASP A 267 12.67 17.51 2.99
N ILE A 268 12.63 16.26 3.47
CA ILE A 268 12.04 15.91 4.75
C ILE A 268 12.92 16.50 5.86
N GLU A 269 12.34 17.41 6.65
CA GLU A 269 13.07 18.13 7.69
C GLU A 269 13.34 17.24 8.93
N TYR A 270 12.48 16.26 9.19
CA TYR A 270 12.59 15.37 10.34
C TYR A 270 13.67 14.28 10.12
N ARG A 271 14.90 14.60 10.51
CA ARG A 271 16.08 13.74 10.37
C ARG A 271 15.93 12.31 10.91
N PRO A 272 15.33 12.07 12.10
CA PRO A 272 15.21 10.71 12.63
C PRO A 272 14.45 9.76 11.69
N PHE A 273 13.43 10.24 10.99
CA PHE A 273 12.72 9.43 10.00
C PHE A 273 13.61 9.10 8.79
N VAL A 274 14.39 10.06 8.29
CA VAL A 274 15.29 9.86 7.14
C VAL A 274 16.40 8.86 7.49
N GLU A 275 16.95 8.92 8.70
CA GLU A 275 17.95 7.94 9.16
C GLU A 275 17.33 6.55 9.37
N ALA A 276 16.08 6.49 9.86
CA ALA A 276 15.37 5.22 9.97
C ALA A 276 15.07 4.60 8.60
N PHE A 277 14.67 5.41 7.61
CA PHE A 277 14.54 4.99 6.21
C PHE A 277 15.88 4.43 5.69
N ARG A 278 16.98 5.16 5.91
CA ARG A 278 18.30 4.72 5.49
C ARG A 278 18.67 3.37 6.11
N SER A 279 18.53 3.27 7.42
CA SER A 279 18.84 2.04 8.16
C SER A 279 17.98 0.88 7.67
N ALA A 280 16.68 1.09 7.44
CA ALA A 280 15.76 0.08 6.94
C ALA A 280 16.21 -0.47 5.58
N VAL A 281 16.51 0.43 4.62
CA VAL A 281 16.97 0.07 3.28
C VAL A 281 18.31 -0.66 3.33
N GLU A 282 19.32 -0.08 3.99
CA GLU A 282 20.67 -0.66 4.02
C GLU A 282 20.69 -2.01 4.76
N SER A 283 19.82 -2.22 5.75
CA SER A 283 19.71 -3.50 6.47
C SER A 283 18.98 -4.56 5.64
N ALA A 284 17.86 -4.20 5.00
CA ALA A 284 17.08 -5.13 4.18
C ALA A 284 17.85 -5.54 2.92
N TRP A 285 18.56 -4.60 2.29
CA TRP A 285 19.36 -4.80 1.08
C TRP A 285 20.83 -5.11 1.41
N HIS A 286 21.06 -5.99 2.38
CA HIS A 286 22.35 -6.57 2.72
C HIS A 286 22.27 -8.09 2.69
N VAL A 287 23.10 -8.72 1.87
CA VAL A 287 23.21 -10.17 1.75
C VAL A 287 24.67 -10.54 1.92
N ALA A 288 24.96 -11.34 2.94
CA ALA A 288 26.25 -11.98 3.14
C ALA A 288 26.04 -13.48 3.17
N ASP A 289 26.63 -14.17 2.19
CA ASP A 289 26.63 -15.63 2.08
C ASP A 289 28.07 -16.16 1.93
N GLY A 290 28.24 -17.49 1.91
CA GLY A 290 29.57 -18.11 1.78
C GLY A 290 30.31 -17.74 0.49
N ASP A 291 29.60 -17.25 -0.51
CA ASP A 291 30.11 -16.91 -1.83
C ASP A 291 30.39 -15.40 -1.99
N GLY A 292 29.90 -14.56 -1.09
CA GLY A 292 30.24 -13.14 -1.02
C GLY A 292 29.25 -12.26 -0.26
N GLU A 293 29.54 -10.96 -0.29
CA GLU A 293 28.76 -9.90 0.34
C GLU A 293 28.27 -8.91 -0.72
N PHE A 294 26.97 -8.61 -0.67
CA PHE A 294 26.28 -7.63 -1.50
C PHE A 294 25.55 -6.66 -0.58
N ARG A 295 25.72 -5.35 -0.80
CA ARG A 295 25.00 -4.35 -0.01
C ARG A 295 24.62 -3.13 -0.81
N VAL A 296 23.48 -2.55 -0.48
CA VAL A 296 23.11 -1.19 -0.87
C VAL A 296 23.72 -0.19 0.13
N THR A 297 24.10 0.99 -0.36
CA THR A 297 24.52 2.11 0.48
C THR A 297 23.90 3.40 -0.03
N LEU A 298 23.23 4.14 0.84
CA LEU A 298 22.53 5.37 0.47
C LEU A 298 23.39 6.60 0.76
N GLY A 299 23.48 7.49 -0.23
CA GLY A 299 24.01 8.84 -0.05
C GLY A 299 22.87 9.82 0.16
N ILE A 300 22.53 10.13 1.42
CA ILE A 300 21.43 11.06 1.74
C ILE A 300 21.89 12.51 1.57
N HIS A 301 21.16 13.26 0.75
CA HIS A 301 21.40 14.68 0.47
C HIS A 301 20.15 15.50 0.81
N TYR A 302 20.23 16.34 1.83
CA TYR A 302 19.13 17.23 2.21
C TYR A 302 19.08 18.45 1.28
N VAL A 303 17.92 18.68 0.68
CA VAL A 303 17.64 19.84 -0.18
C VAL A 303 16.61 20.71 0.54
N PRO A 304 16.99 21.92 1.01
CA PRO A 304 16.05 22.76 1.74
C PRO A 304 14.90 23.22 0.83
N ALA A 305 13.70 23.33 1.40
CA ALA A 305 12.52 23.78 0.67
C ALA A 305 12.72 25.14 -0.02
N THR A 306 13.51 26.04 0.57
CA THR A 306 13.86 27.34 -0.03
C THR A 306 14.63 27.22 -1.34
N ARG A 307 15.37 26.13 -1.54
CA ARG A 307 16.05 25.84 -2.82
C ARG A 307 15.11 25.23 -3.84
N LEU A 308 14.19 24.36 -3.41
CA LEU A 308 13.19 23.74 -4.30
C LEU A 308 12.13 24.74 -4.78
N TYR A 309 11.80 25.72 -3.92
CA TYR A 309 10.77 26.74 -4.14
C TYR A 309 11.37 28.14 -4.06
N ALA A 310 12.36 28.43 -4.91
CA ALA A 310 13.01 29.73 -4.96
C ALA A 310 12.07 30.88 -5.38
N ASP A 311 10.93 30.54 -6.00
CA ASP A 311 9.84 31.44 -6.38
C ASP A 311 8.92 31.83 -5.20
N GLY A 312 9.18 31.31 -3.99
CA GLY A 312 8.37 31.56 -2.81
C GLY A 312 7.07 30.74 -2.75
N THR A 313 6.85 29.82 -3.69
CA THR A 313 5.63 28.97 -3.75
C THR A 313 5.70 27.74 -2.83
N ARG A 314 6.46 27.85 -1.74
CA ARG A 314 6.67 26.74 -0.80
C ARG A 314 5.32 26.28 -0.22
N PRO A 315 4.98 24.98 -0.29
CA PRO A 315 3.81 24.43 0.37
C PRO A 315 3.92 24.57 1.89
N LEU A 316 2.80 24.89 2.53
CA LEU A 316 2.69 24.84 3.98
C LEU A 316 2.73 23.38 4.45
N HIS A 317 3.11 23.16 5.72
CA HIS A 317 3.00 21.85 6.34
C HIS A 317 1.54 21.34 6.30
N GLY A 318 1.33 20.09 5.87
CA GLY A 318 0.00 19.53 5.56
C GLY A 318 -0.63 20.05 4.27
N GLY A 319 0.04 20.93 3.53
CA GLY A 319 -0.42 21.45 2.24
C GLY A 319 -0.38 20.38 1.15
N ARG A 320 -1.31 20.47 0.20
CA ARG A 320 -1.27 19.63 -1.01
C ARG A 320 -0.13 20.08 -1.92
N VAL A 321 0.49 19.12 -2.61
CA VAL A 321 1.53 19.39 -3.60
C VAL A 321 1.23 18.58 -4.85
N ASP A 322 1.52 19.16 -6.03
CA ASP A 322 1.66 18.38 -7.25
C ASP A 322 2.96 17.58 -7.13
N ILE A 323 2.81 16.29 -6.89
CA ILE A 323 3.90 15.36 -6.59
C ILE A 323 4.89 15.26 -7.75
N GLU A 324 4.39 15.21 -8.98
CA GLU A 324 5.24 15.04 -10.15
C GLU A 324 6.08 16.30 -10.39
N SER A 325 5.44 17.47 -10.30
CA SER A 325 6.13 18.76 -10.37
C SER A 325 7.10 18.96 -9.20
N HIS A 326 6.77 18.45 -8.01
CA HIS A 326 7.65 18.48 -6.85
C HIS A 326 8.92 17.64 -7.06
N ILE A 327 8.79 16.39 -7.51
CA ILE A 327 9.93 15.49 -7.79
C ILE A 327 10.86 16.09 -8.84
N ARG A 328 10.33 16.80 -9.85
CA ARG A 328 11.13 17.50 -10.88
C ARG A 328 12.02 18.61 -10.33
N ARG A 329 11.72 19.18 -9.15
CA ARG A 329 12.53 20.25 -8.54
C ARG A 329 13.84 19.75 -7.93
N PHE A 330 13.96 18.45 -7.65
CA PHE A 330 15.20 17.86 -7.12
C PHE A 330 16.25 17.63 -8.22
N PRO A 331 17.55 17.56 -7.90
CA PRO A 331 18.59 17.18 -8.88
C PRO A 331 18.27 15.81 -9.52
N PRO A 332 18.45 15.63 -10.84
CA PRO A 332 17.97 14.44 -11.57
C PRO A 332 18.86 13.20 -11.39
N ASP A 333 20.04 13.34 -10.80
CA ASP A 333 21.08 12.32 -10.68
C ASP A 333 20.93 11.42 -9.45
N GLY A 334 19.72 11.29 -8.91
CA GLY A 334 19.45 10.43 -7.76
C GLY A 334 17.97 10.16 -7.53
N ALA A 335 17.69 9.28 -6.58
CA ALA A 335 16.33 9.04 -6.09
C ALA A 335 15.84 10.22 -5.24
N VAL A 336 14.53 10.32 -5.03
CA VAL A 336 13.90 11.31 -4.16
C VAL A 336 13.15 10.60 -3.05
N LEU A 337 13.31 11.05 -1.81
CA LEU A 337 12.45 10.69 -0.68
C LEU A 337 11.72 11.96 -0.22
N THR A 338 10.41 12.01 -0.39
CA THR A 338 9.58 13.19 -0.08
C THR A 338 8.27 12.77 0.58
N THR A 339 7.49 13.75 0.98
CA THR A 339 6.11 13.62 1.47
C THR A 339 5.13 14.27 0.50
N GLY A 340 3.83 14.21 0.80
CA GLY A 340 2.79 14.90 0.02
C GLY A 340 1.68 14.00 -0.50
N ALA A 341 1.86 12.68 -0.43
CA ALA A 341 0.85 11.71 -0.84
C ALA A 341 -0.10 11.34 0.32
N ASN A 342 -1.23 10.77 -0.06
CA ASN A 342 -2.20 10.21 0.89
C ASN A 342 -1.81 8.78 1.32
N THR A 343 -0.98 8.12 0.51
CA THR A 343 -0.49 6.76 0.70
C THR A 343 0.97 6.71 0.26
N THR A 344 1.77 5.88 0.92
CA THR A 344 3.17 5.71 0.51
C THR A 344 3.24 4.96 -0.82
N HIS A 345 3.98 5.50 -1.79
CA HIS A 345 4.17 4.89 -3.11
C HIS A 345 5.42 5.37 -3.82
N VAL A 346 5.78 4.70 -4.91
CA VAL A 346 6.82 5.14 -5.84
C VAL A 346 6.21 5.77 -7.10
N LEU A 347 6.72 6.95 -7.49
CA LEU A 347 6.45 7.61 -8.76
C LEU A 347 7.76 8.03 -9.42
N GLY A 348 8.09 7.40 -10.55
CA GLY A 348 9.34 7.66 -11.27
C GLY A 348 10.55 7.34 -10.38
N ARG A 349 11.32 8.36 -10.00
CA ARG A 349 12.48 8.24 -9.10
C ARG A 349 12.19 8.61 -7.64
N GLY A 350 10.94 8.91 -7.32
CA GLY A 350 10.53 9.38 -5.99
C GLY A 350 9.80 8.32 -5.20
N ILE A 351 10.20 8.12 -3.94
CA ILE A 351 9.41 7.50 -2.89
C ILE A 351 8.67 8.63 -2.18
N ILE A 352 7.34 8.59 -2.25
CA ILE A 352 6.47 9.62 -1.70
C ILE A 352 5.74 9.04 -0.51
N VAL A 353 6.10 9.52 0.67
CA VAL A 353 5.62 9.03 1.95
C VAL A 353 4.25 9.63 2.25
N GLY A 354 3.29 8.77 2.60
CA GLY A 354 1.98 9.12 3.13
C GLY A 354 1.94 9.08 4.66
N PRO A 355 0.83 9.53 5.29
CA PRO A 355 0.70 9.62 6.75
C PRO A 355 0.43 8.30 7.46
N GLN A 356 0.27 7.20 6.71
CA GLN A 356 -0.14 5.91 7.24
C GLN A 356 1.07 5.19 7.82
N ASP A 357 0.92 4.66 9.03
CA ASP A 357 1.94 3.88 9.72
C ASP A 357 2.67 2.93 8.77
N ILE A 358 4.00 2.97 8.82
CA ILE A 358 4.84 2.27 7.87
C ILE A 358 5.91 1.46 8.58
N SER A 359 6.16 0.26 8.07
CA SER A 359 7.20 -0.60 8.60
C SER A 359 8.53 -0.42 7.83
N PRO A 360 9.68 -0.72 8.46
CA PRO A 360 10.98 -0.69 7.81
C PRO A 360 11.04 -1.50 6.51
N ASN A 361 10.49 -2.72 6.48
CA ASN A 361 10.53 -3.54 5.27
C ASN A 361 9.71 -2.93 4.13
N LEU A 362 8.59 -2.25 4.44
CA LEU A 362 7.81 -1.56 3.41
C LEU A 362 8.62 -0.42 2.76
N LEU A 363 9.32 0.38 3.57
CA LEU A 363 10.20 1.43 3.04
C LEU A 363 11.31 0.86 2.15
N ALA A 364 11.88 -0.28 2.56
CA ALA A 364 12.87 -0.98 1.77
C ALA A 364 12.29 -1.61 0.49
N HIS A 365 11.02 -2.03 0.49
CA HIS A 365 10.28 -2.50 -0.69
C HIS A 365 10.09 -1.39 -1.71
N GLU A 366 9.63 -0.22 -1.27
CA GLU A 366 9.52 0.96 -2.13
C GLU A 366 10.87 1.35 -2.73
N PHE A 367 11.96 1.17 -1.96
CA PHE A 367 13.31 1.35 -2.47
C PHE A 367 13.71 0.29 -3.53
N GLY A 368 13.19 -0.93 -3.45
CA GLY A 368 13.34 -1.93 -4.51
C GLY A 368 12.84 -1.44 -5.86
N HIS A 369 11.73 -0.68 -5.89
CA HIS A 369 11.25 -0.05 -7.12
C HIS A 369 12.18 1.03 -7.63
N ILE A 370 12.83 1.79 -6.75
CA ILE A 370 13.89 2.73 -7.14
C ILE A 370 15.07 2.02 -7.81
N LEU A 371 15.42 0.81 -7.37
CA LEU A 371 16.42 -0.04 -8.02
C LEU A 371 15.95 -0.63 -9.35
N GLY A 372 14.68 -0.44 -9.71
CA GLY A 372 14.10 -0.88 -10.97
C GLY A 372 13.49 -2.28 -10.94
N PHE A 373 13.24 -2.84 -9.75
CA PHE A 373 12.47 -4.08 -9.61
C PHE A 373 10.97 -3.79 -9.69
N GLY A 374 10.24 -4.63 -10.43
CA GLY A 374 8.79 -4.69 -10.34
C GLY A 374 8.33 -5.40 -9.07
N ASP A 375 7.04 -5.29 -8.78
CA ASP A 375 6.40 -6.12 -7.77
C ASP A 375 6.37 -7.60 -8.20
N GLY A 376 6.42 -8.49 -7.21
CA GLY A 376 6.16 -9.92 -7.37
C GLY A 376 4.67 -10.28 -7.35
N TYR A 377 3.78 -9.31 -7.59
CA TYR A 377 2.34 -9.50 -7.72
C TYR A 377 1.85 -8.85 -9.01
N PHE A 378 0.75 -9.36 -9.56
CA PHE A 378 0.09 -8.73 -10.71
C PHE A 378 -1.18 -8.02 -10.28
N ARG A 379 -1.39 -6.83 -10.84
CA ARG A 379 -2.58 -6.01 -10.63
C ARG A 379 -3.34 -5.88 -11.94
N GLY A 380 -4.40 -6.65 -12.07
CA GLY A 380 -5.34 -6.60 -13.19
C GLY A 380 -6.62 -5.86 -12.83
N TYR A 381 -7.61 -5.97 -13.70
CA TYR A 381 -8.94 -5.43 -13.43
C TYR A 381 -10.06 -6.24 -14.11
N ARG A 382 -11.29 -6.03 -13.63
CA ARG A 382 -12.53 -6.39 -14.32
C ARG A 382 -13.35 -5.13 -14.57
N ASP A 383 -13.86 -4.96 -15.78
CA ASP A 383 -14.74 -3.84 -16.13
C ASP A 383 -16.18 -4.15 -15.66
N LEU A 384 -16.68 -3.37 -14.69
CA LEU A 384 -18.05 -3.51 -14.17
C LEU A 384 -18.99 -2.47 -14.79
N GLY A 385 -18.57 -1.78 -15.86
CA GLY A 385 -19.37 -0.77 -16.56
C GLY A 385 -19.69 0.42 -15.65
N PRO A 386 -20.97 0.72 -15.37
CA PRO A 386 -21.36 1.87 -14.55
C PRO A 386 -20.81 1.85 -13.10
N GLU A 387 -20.47 0.67 -12.57
CA GLU A 387 -19.89 0.53 -11.24
C GLU A 387 -18.37 0.79 -11.22
N GLY A 388 -17.76 1.11 -12.37
CA GLY A 388 -16.32 1.30 -12.55
C GLY A 388 -15.58 -0.02 -12.72
N PHE A 389 -14.32 -0.07 -12.28
CA PHE A 389 -13.49 -1.27 -12.33
C PHE A 389 -13.50 -2.02 -10.99
N GLU A 390 -13.38 -3.34 -11.03
CA GLU A 390 -12.84 -4.11 -9.89
C GLU A 390 -11.35 -4.30 -10.12
N VAL A 391 -10.52 -3.69 -9.27
CA VAL A 391 -9.08 -3.93 -9.23
C VAL A 391 -8.86 -5.29 -8.61
N VAL A 392 -8.11 -6.17 -9.28
CA VAL A 392 -7.77 -7.50 -8.78
C VAL A 392 -6.26 -7.63 -8.65
N GLU A 393 -5.81 -8.21 -7.55
CA GLU A 393 -4.40 -8.38 -7.23
C GLU A 393 -4.14 -9.84 -6.88
N VAL A 394 -3.07 -10.41 -7.45
CA VAL A 394 -2.60 -11.76 -7.10
C VAL A 394 -1.12 -11.74 -6.77
N VAL A 395 -0.78 -12.18 -5.57
CA VAL A 395 0.62 -12.37 -5.15
C VAL A 395 1.14 -13.65 -5.78
N VAL A 396 2.19 -13.53 -6.58
CA VAL A 396 2.71 -14.63 -7.38
C VAL A 396 3.60 -15.53 -6.52
N VAL A 397 3.21 -16.79 -6.38
CA VAL A 397 4.04 -17.84 -5.76
C VAL A 397 4.96 -18.45 -6.81
N VAL A 398 5.86 -17.62 -7.34
CA VAL A 398 7.08 -18.13 -7.98
C VAL A 398 8.18 -18.15 -6.93
N GLU A 399 8.31 -17.06 -6.17
CA GLU A 399 9.18 -16.92 -5.02
C GLU A 399 8.37 -16.26 -3.89
N PRO A 400 7.55 -17.03 -3.14
CA PRO A 400 6.63 -16.47 -2.13
C PRO A 400 7.34 -15.74 -1.00
N ASP A 401 8.60 -16.09 -0.77
CA ASP A 401 9.45 -15.49 0.24
C ASP A 401 10.37 -14.40 -0.34
N ASP A 402 10.28 -14.06 -1.64
CA ASP A 402 11.09 -12.97 -2.16
C ASP A 402 10.60 -11.62 -1.63
N PHE A 403 11.56 -10.75 -1.31
CA PHE A 403 11.31 -9.41 -0.80
C PHE A 403 10.31 -8.59 -1.63
N MET A 404 10.40 -8.65 -2.96
CA MET A 404 9.51 -7.89 -3.87
C MET A 404 8.13 -8.54 -4.03
N SER A 405 7.96 -9.80 -3.63
CA SER A 405 6.68 -10.52 -3.62
C SER A 405 5.98 -10.42 -2.26
N ALA A 406 6.75 -10.31 -1.18
CA ALA A 406 6.29 -10.33 0.21
C ALA A 406 6.93 -9.18 1.02
N PRO A 407 6.52 -7.92 0.78
CA PRO A 407 7.14 -6.73 1.39
C PRO A 407 7.20 -6.74 2.91
N GLY A 408 6.30 -7.48 3.58
CA GLY A 408 6.28 -7.57 5.04
C GLY A 408 7.22 -8.62 5.64
N ALA A 409 7.69 -9.60 4.87
CA ALA A 409 8.30 -10.81 5.44
C ALA A 409 9.43 -11.44 4.63
N GLY A 410 9.46 -11.28 3.30
CA GLY A 410 10.45 -11.90 2.44
C GLY A 410 11.85 -11.31 2.65
N PRO A 411 12.95 -12.10 2.60
CA PRO A 411 14.30 -11.55 2.54
C PRO A 411 14.71 -11.11 1.12
N VAL A 412 15.62 -10.13 1.02
CA VAL A 412 16.33 -9.85 -0.24
C VAL A 412 17.32 -10.99 -0.50
N GLY A 413 17.15 -11.69 -1.64
CA GLY A 413 18.09 -12.72 -2.08
C GLY A 413 19.27 -12.18 -2.89
N ARG A 414 20.39 -12.92 -2.90
CA ARG A 414 21.55 -12.64 -3.77
C ARG A 414 21.17 -12.48 -5.25
N GLN A 415 20.19 -13.25 -5.71
CA GLN A 415 19.72 -13.25 -7.10
C GLN A 415 19.27 -11.85 -7.55
N ARG A 416 18.69 -11.04 -6.66
CA ARG A 416 18.31 -9.65 -6.97
C ARG A 416 19.53 -8.80 -7.35
N PHE A 417 20.63 -8.92 -6.61
CA PHE A 417 21.88 -8.24 -6.97
C PHE A 417 22.49 -8.76 -8.27
N GLN A 418 22.38 -10.07 -8.55
CA GLN A 418 22.84 -10.65 -9.81
C GLN A 418 22.04 -10.09 -11.00
N HIS A 419 20.72 -9.98 -10.88
CA HIS A 419 19.88 -9.36 -11.90
C HIS A 419 20.27 -7.89 -12.17
N LEU A 420 20.61 -7.11 -11.13
CA LEU A 420 21.13 -5.74 -11.32
C LEU A 420 22.46 -5.73 -12.10
N LEU A 421 23.38 -6.64 -11.78
CA LEU A 421 24.67 -6.76 -12.46
C LEU A 421 24.50 -7.16 -13.93
N GLU A 422 23.64 -8.14 -14.21
CA GLU A 422 23.33 -8.63 -15.56
C GLU A 422 22.66 -7.54 -16.41
N ALA A 423 21.62 -6.88 -15.87
CA ALA A 423 20.93 -5.80 -16.55
C ALA A 423 21.87 -4.64 -16.93
N ARG A 424 22.87 -4.33 -16.08
CA ARG A 424 23.88 -3.31 -16.40
C ARG A 424 24.90 -3.75 -17.45
N ARG A 425 25.32 -5.02 -17.43
CA ARG A 425 26.22 -5.57 -18.46
C ARG A 425 25.57 -5.47 -19.83
N ASN A 426 24.27 -5.79 -19.92
CA ASN A 426 23.52 -5.76 -21.17
C ASN A 426 23.23 -4.33 -21.70
N ARG A 427 23.44 -3.28 -20.89
CA ARG A 427 23.32 -1.87 -21.31
C ARG A 427 24.63 -1.23 -21.75
N SER A 428 25.76 -1.88 -21.51
CA SER A 428 27.05 -1.36 -21.96
C SER A 428 27.17 -1.66 -23.47
N PRO A 429 27.31 -0.63 -24.33
CA PRO A 429 27.39 -0.80 -25.78
C PRO A 429 28.62 -1.59 -26.23
#